data_AF-W9AFN8-F1
#
_entry.id   AF-W9AFN8-F1
#
_cell.length_a   1.000
_cell.length_b   1.000
_cell.length_c   1.000
_cell.angle_alpha   90.00
_cell.angle_beta   90.00
_cell.angle_gamma   90.00
#
_symmetry.space_group_name_H-M   'P 1'
#
loop_
_entity.id
_entity.type
_entity.pdbx_description
1 polymer ?
#
loop_
_entity_poly.entity_id
_entity_poly.type
_entity_poly.pdbx_seq_one_letter_code
_entity_poly.pdbx_strand_id
1 'polypeptide(L)'
;MGLFSKLFGKKRAERHHDIQNHNEAMNELRKPIKTITSTNNGSGMGLSLSISSDKSNGISISTSPVGVSTESTATDFYVYEWFIKDTGEVFYVGKGRGNRYKEYHVRAYEAEKIRKMYETDVRFVKKDLTEEEAIELESQEMTRILNETNDRLTNQIVPLMTKRGNGYDRGPGTPKLQFETAPYLYPSEIEEHYFGTKPRAFDEVEYNNLKAVVSIDRNMRDEIDIIYDGNLEKYQSETKALLEANGNKILKSKYAKSVTAWVYIGDDYVTNYESDQEQALEKLGRNVPTYHLIDVWKLLREKYGEVDIESKEEIVIDPIHNRVSLKDIKNLNDWSKGFDEGKPYWDKGDRERKDGNLEKAIELFDKARYNGYNAPALYNSYAMSYRKLKDYDNEIAILDEAMERLRLEENKGIRILWWKRAYKSPFSKFLISVEKSTPKLSVMS
;
A
#
# COMPACT_ATOMS: atom_id res chain seq x y z
N MET A 1 -53.39 -11.89 56.00
CA MET A 1 -54.84 -11.67 56.14
C MET A 1 -55.37 -11.08 54.85
N GLY A 2 -56.40 -11.70 54.26
CA GLY A 2 -57.35 -11.19 53.22
C GLY A 2 -56.77 -10.63 51.91
N LEU A 3 -57.22 -10.96 50.70
CA LEU A 3 -58.47 -11.58 50.24
C LEU A 3 -58.25 -12.27 48.88
N PHE A 4 -58.78 -13.49 48.76
CA PHE A 4 -59.13 -14.19 47.51
C PHE A 4 -60.41 -13.52 46.90
N SER A 5 -60.74 -13.57 45.60
CA SER A 5 -60.99 -14.78 44.80
C SER A 5 -61.40 -14.50 43.32
N LYS A 6 -61.10 -15.49 42.44
CA LYS A 6 -61.91 -16.05 41.31
C LYS A 6 -62.14 -15.18 40.04
N LEU A 7 -61.95 -15.63 38.78
CA LEU A 7 -62.66 -16.72 38.07
C LEU A 7 -62.13 -16.91 36.61
N PHE A 8 -61.82 -18.17 36.24
CA PHE A 8 -61.98 -18.92 34.95
C PHE A 8 -62.06 -18.26 33.54
N GLY A 9 -61.20 -18.74 32.61
CA GLY A 9 -61.57 -19.79 31.60
C GLY A 9 -61.91 -19.46 30.12
N LYS A 10 -61.08 -19.98 29.18
CA LYS A 10 -61.34 -20.56 27.81
C LYS A 10 -62.24 -19.83 26.78
N LYS A 11 -61.73 -19.60 25.54
CA LYS A 11 -62.10 -20.32 24.26
C LYS A 11 -61.54 -19.68 22.95
N ARG A 12 -61.29 -20.58 21.98
CA ARG A 12 -61.02 -20.43 20.52
C ARG A 12 -61.96 -19.46 19.77
N ALA A 13 -61.49 -18.82 18.70
CA ALA A 13 -61.74 -19.22 17.29
C ALA A 13 -61.32 -18.15 16.26
N GLU A 14 -60.76 -18.63 15.15
CA GLU A 14 -60.45 -17.95 13.89
C GLU A 14 -61.71 -17.56 13.10
N ARG A 15 -61.62 -16.50 12.26
CA ARG A 15 -61.79 -16.49 10.77
C ARG A 15 -62.46 -15.22 10.23
N HIS A 16 -61.75 -14.62 9.27
CA HIS A 16 -62.19 -14.02 8.00
C HIS A 16 -63.46 -13.16 7.97
N HIS A 17 -63.31 -11.86 7.69
CA HIS A 17 -63.31 -11.27 6.35
C HIS A 17 -63.11 -9.75 6.48
N ASP A 18 -62.18 -9.17 5.70
CA ASP A 18 -62.46 -8.00 4.86
C ASP A 18 -61.17 -7.55 4.16
N ILE A 19 -61.06 -8.00 2.90
CA ILE A 19 -60.16 -7.45 1.90
C ILE A 19 -60.98 -6.37 1.18
N GLN A 20 -60.73 -5.11 1.48
CA GLN A 20 -60.83 -3.96 0.57
C GLN A 20 -60.59 -2.69 1.37
N ASN A 21 -59.32 -2.35 1.61
CA ASN A 21 -58.82 -0.99 1.89
C ASN A 21 -57.28 -0.98 2.07
N HIS A 22 -56.56 -1.59 1.11
CA HIS A 22 -55.08 -1.55 1.13
C HIS A 22 -54.44 -1.34 -0.24
N ASN A 23 -55.11 -0.57 -1.12
CA ASN A 23 -54.57 -0.20 -2.44
C ASN A 23 -54.32 1.31 -2.64
N GLU A 24 -54.34 2.14 -1.59
CA GLU A 24 -53.94 3.56 -1.68
C GLU A 24 -52.69 3.94 -0.88
N ALA A 25 -52.06 2.99 -0.17
CA ALA A 25 -50.81 3.24 0.58
C ALA A 25 -49.55 2.70 -0.14
N MET A 26 -49.59 2.57 -1.47
CA MET A 26 -48.49 2.05 -2.31
C MET A 26 -48.10 3.03 -3.44
N ASN A 27 -48.21 4.35 -3.19
CA ASN A 27 -47.69 5.37 -4.11
C ASN A 27 -46.91 6.52 -3.44
N GLU A 28 -46.69 6.49 -2.13
CA GLU A 28 -45.82 7.44 -1.43
C GLU A 28 -44.65 6.73 -0.73
N LEU A 29 -43.70 6.19 -1.49
CA LEU A 29 -42.35 5.87 -1.01
C LEU A 29 -41.38 5.65 -2.19
N ARG A 30 -41.38 6.59 -3.13
CA ARG A 30 -40.23 6.81 -4.03
C ARG A 30 -39.53 8.10 -3.60
N LYS A 31 -38.65 8.00 -2.61
CA LYS A 31 -37.60 9.00 -2.36
C LYS A 31 -36.26 8.43 -2.84
N PRO A 32 -35.42 9.21 -3.55
CA PRO A 32 -34.17 8.73 -4.11
C PRO A 32 -33.19 8.28 -3.02
N ILE A 33 -32.41 7.26 -3.37
CA ILE A 33 -31.46 6.54 -2.52
C ILE A 33 -30.37 7.50 -2.00
N LYS A 34 -30.03 7.33 -0.72
CA LYS A 34 -29.07 8.11 0.07
C LYS A 34 -27.67 8.14 -0.57
N THR A 35 -27.12 9.33 -0.68
CA THR A 35 -25.69 9.62 -0.77
C THR A 35 -24.94 8.90 0.35
N ILE A 36 -23.99 8.03 0.02
CA ILE A 36 -23.05 7.47 0.99
C ILE A 36 -21.84 8.39 1.04
N THR A 37 -21.90 9.43 1.89
CA THR A 37 -20.72 10.19 2.30
C THR A 37 -20.07 9.47 3.47
N SER A 38 -18.91 8.83 3.25
CA SER A 38 -18.02 8.43 4.34
C SER A 38 -17.14 9.62 4.70
N THR A 39 -17.57 10.46 5.63
CA THR A 39 -16.71 11.47 6.24
C THR A 39 -15.82 10.81 7.29
N ASN A 40 -14.54 10.65 6.97
CA ASN A 40 -13.51 10.35 7.96
C ASN A 40 -13.06 11.67 8.59
N ASN A 41 -13.55 11.98 9.79
CA ASN A 41 -12.99 13.03 10.63
C ASN A 41 -11.65 12.54 11.20
N GLY A 42 -10.61 12.74 10.41
CA GLY A 42 -9.22 12.53 10.77
C GLY A 42 -8.37 13.19 9.70
N SER A 43 -7.43 14.03 10.11
CA SER A 43 -6.47 14.80 9.31
C SER A 43 -5.52 13.91 8.49
N GLY A 44 -6.08 13.11 7.59
CA GLY A 44 -5.39 12.16 6.72
C GLY A 44 -5.85 12.33 5.29
N MET A 45 -4.89 12.65 4.41
CA MET A 45 -5.03 12.56 2.95
C MET A 45 -5.59 11.18 2.58
N GLY A 46 -6.84 11.13 2.11
CA GLY A 46 -7.49 9.92 1.66
C GLY A 46 -8.05 10.11 0.26
N LEU A 47 -7.54 9.33 -0.70
CA LEU A 47 -8.16 9.17 -2.01
C LEU A 47 -9.45 8.34 -1.82
N SER A 48 -10.59 8.83 -2.29
CA SER A 48 -11.86 8.07 -2.32
C SER A 48 -12.38 7.89 -3.74
N LEU A 49 -13.09 6.79 -3.98
CA LEU A 49 -13.80 6.51 -5.23
C LEU A 49 -15.30 6.67 -4.98
N SER A 50 -15.99 7.39 -5.87
CA SER A 50 -17.45 7.44 -5.91
C SER A 50 -17.95 6.65 -7.12
N ILE A 51 -18.88 5.72 -6.85
CA ILE A 51 -19.56 4.93 -7.87
C ILE A 51 -21.02 5.41 -7.90
N SER A 52 -21.44 6.00 -9.02
CA SER A 52 -22.85 6.33 -9.27
C SER A 52 -23.39 5.50 -10.44
N SER A 53 -24.65 5.07 -10.33
CA SER A 53 -25.38 4.41 -11.41
C SER A 53 -26.45 5.35 -11.94
N ASP A 54 -26.36 5.68 -13.23
CA ASP A 54 -27.42 6.42 -13.92
C ASP A 54 -28.48 5.46 -14.47
N LYS A 55 -29.71 5.97 -14.61
CA LYS A 55 -30.89 5.22 -15.10
C LYS A 55 -30.74 4.67 -16.54
N SER A 56 -29.61 4.92 -17.20
CA SER A 56 -29.24 4.40 -18.52
C SER A 56 -28.02 3.47 -18.43
N ASN A 57 -28.06 2.43 -17.59
CA ASN A 57 -27.11 1.30 -17.55
C ASN A 57 -25.59 1.62 -17.59
N GLY A 58 -25.18 2.85 -17.25
CA GLY A 58 -23.79 3.25 -17.13
C GLY A 58 -23.38 3.28 -15.66
N ILE A 59 -22.36 2.50 -15.29
CA ILE A 59 -21.64 2.70 -14.03
C ILE A 59 -20.64 3.82 -14.29
N SER A 60 -20.84 5.00 -13.72
CA SER A 60 -19.85 6.08 -13.75
C SER A 60 -18.98 5.98 -12.51
N ILE A 61 -17.69 5.70 -12.70
CA ILE A 61 -16.68 5.71 -11.64
C ILE A 61 -16.03 7.09 -11.68
N SER A 62 -16.27 7.91 -10.66
CA SER A 62 -15.62 9.21 -10.51
C SER A 62 -14.67 9.19 -9.31
N THR A 63 -13.61 9.96 -9.41
CA THR A 63 -12.56 10.02 -8.41
C THR A 63 -12.83 11.18 -7.47
N SER A 64 -12.62 10.98 -6.18
CA SER A 64 -12.72 12.10 -5.25
C SER A 64 -11.64 13.13 -5.52
N PRO A 65 -11.95 14.41 -5.28
CA PRO A 65 -10.99 15.48 -5.45
C PRO A 65 -9.70 15.28 -4.63
N VAL A 66 -8.58 15.76 -5.15
CA VAL A 66 -7.25 15.59 -4.53
C VAL A 66 -6.80 16.80 -3.70
N GLY A 67 -7.55 17.90 -3.73
CA GLY A 67 -7.27 19.12 -2.98
C GLY A 67 -7.40 18.93 -1.45
N VAL A 68 -6.52 19.59 -0.69
CA VAL A 68 -6.53 19.52 0.79
C VAL A 68 -7.59 20.45 1.36
N SER A 69 -8.62 19.92 2.03
CA SER A 69 -9.61 20.73 2.75
C SER A 69 -9.02 21.37 4.01
N THR A 70 -9.39 22.63 4.25
CA THR A 70 -9.10 23.38 5.47
C THR A 70 -10.36 23.64 6.32
N GLU A 71 -11.50 23.04 5.94
CA GLU A 71 -12.82 23.24 6.56
C GLU A 71 -13.23 24.71 6.65
N SER A 72 -12.79 25.53 5.69
CA SER A 72 -13.07 26.96 5.66
C SER A 72 -14.46 27.22 5.10
N THR A 73 -15.22 28.09 5.77
CA THR A 73 -16.53 28.58 5.29
C THR A 73 -16.41 29.79 4.35
N ALA A 74 -15.19 30.17 3.97
CA ALA A 74 -14.96 31.31 3.11
C ALA A 74 -15.34 31.02 1.64
N THR A 75 -15.77 32.05 0.93
CA THR A 75 -16.26 31.96 -0.46
C THR A 75 -15.38 32.74 -1.45
N ASP A 76 -14.19 33.14 -1.03
CA ASP A 76 -13.18 33.87 -1.80
C ASP A 76 -12.05 32.95 -2.29
N PHE A 77 -12.30 31.64 -2.37
CA PHE A 77 -11.36 30.71 -2.98
C PHE A 77 -11.31 30.90 -4.50
N TYR A 78 -10.17 30.56 -5.06
CA TYR A 78 -9.95 30.52 -6.50
C TYR A 78 -9.11 29.31 -6.87
N VAL A 79 -9.23 28.90 -8.13
CA VAL A 79 -8.31 27.96 -8.78
C VAL A 79 -7.50 28.72 -9.80
N TYR A 80 -6.20 28.46 -9.83
CA TYR A 80 -5.25 29.13 -10.70
C TYR A 80 -4.28 28.14 -11.32
N GLU A 81 -3.70 28.55 -12.42
CA GLU A 81 -2.68 27.83 -13.14
C GLU A 81 -1.44 28.71 -13.26
N TRP A 82 -0.28 28.11 -13.04
CA TRP A 82 0.98 28.69 -13.45
C TRP A 82 1.38 28.15 -14.82
N PHE A 83 1.76 29.06 -15.70
CA PHE A 83 2.15 28.72 -17.06
C PHE A 83 3.40 29.49 -17.49
N ILE A 84 4.13 28.93 -18.44
CA ILE A 84 5.29 29.57 -19.08
C ILE A 84 4.75 30.51 -20.16
N LYS A 85 5.12 31.80 -20.13
CA LYS A 85 4.55 32.81 -21.04
C LYS A 85 4.83 32.52 -22.51
N ASP A 86 6.05 32.08 -22.81
CA ASP A 86 6.50 31.87 -24.18
C ASP A 86 5.77 30.70 -24.87
N THR A 87 5.50 29.62 -24.13
CA THR A 87 4.89 28.40 -24.68
C THR A 87 3.40 28.29 -24.37
N GLY A 88 2.92 28.98 -23.34
CA GLY A 88 1.57 28.79 -22.78
C GLY A 88 1.40 27.49 -21.98
N GLU A 89 2.46 26.70 -21.80
CA GLU A 89 2.42 25.40 -21.14
C GLU A 89 2.09 25.56 -19.65
N VAL A 90 1.09 24.81 -19.19
CA VAL A 90 0.68 24.79 -17.78
C VAL A 90 1.49 23.74 -17.03
N PHE A 91 2.27 24.18 -16.04
CA PHE A 91 3.12 23.28 -15.26
C PHE A 91 2.62 23.07 -13.83
N TYR A 92 1.67 23.87 -13.34
CA TYR A 92 1.11 23.71 -12.00
C TYR A 92 -0.33 24.21 -11.92
N VAL A 93 -1.18 23.44 -11.25
CA VAL A 93 -2.54 23.85 -10.89
C VAL A 93 -2.62 23.97 -9.37
N GLY A 94 -3.23 25.03 -8.87
CA GLY A 94 -3.40 25.19 -7.44
C GLY A 94 -4.73 25.84 -7.07
N LYS A 95 -5.18 25.54 -5.86
CA LYS A 95 -6.20 26.33 -5.16
C LYS A 95 -5.60 27.33 -4.17
N GLY A 96 -6.24 28.47 -4.00
CA GLY A 96 -5.78 29.47 -3.04
C GLY A 96 -6.79 30.54 -2.68
N ARG A 97 -6.36 31.43 -1.78
CA ARG A 97 -7.06 32.64 -1.32
C ARG A 97 -6.06 33.78 -1.24
N GLY A 98 -6.55 35.03 -1.32
CA GLY A 98 -5.70 36.22 -1.27
C GLY A 98 -4.53 36.14 -2.26
N ASN A 99 -3.31 36.40 -1.79
CA ASN A 99 -2.10 36.43 -2.62
C ASN A 99 -1.34 35.09 -2.70
N ARG A 100 -1.92 33.97 -2.26
CA ARG A 100 -1.26 32.65 -2.24
C ARG A 100 -0.66 32.24 -3.60
N TYR A 101 -1.31 32.58 -4.71
CA TYR A 101 -0.79 32.30 -6.06
C TYR A 101 0.55 32.99 -6.39
N LYS A 102 0.94 34.02 -5.64
CA LYS A 102 2.23 34.74 -5.79
C LYS A 102 3.29 34.25 -4.82
N GLU A 103 2.87 33.67 -3.70
CA GLU A 103 3.74 33.21 -2.63
C GLU A 103 4.62 32.04 -3.09
N TYR A 104 5.64 31.73 -2.30
CA TYR A 104 6.52 30.59 -2.51
C TYR A 104 5.93 29.33 -1.88
N HIS A 105 5.80 28.26 -2.66
CA HIS A 105 5.19 27.00 -2.24
C HIS A 105 6.27 25.97 -1.93
N VAL A 106 6.62 25.84 -0.65
CA VAL A 106 7.67 24.89 -0.17
C VAL A 106 7.42 23.45 -0.63
N ARG A 107 6.15 23.05 -0.76
CA ARG A 107 5.77 21.69 -1.19
C ARG A 107 5.73 21.49 -2.71
N ALA A 108 5.86 22.56 -3.49
CA ALA A 108 5.86 22.55 -4.94
C ALA A 108 7.25 22.94 -5.48
N TYR A 109 8.29 22.29 -4.97
CA TYR A 109 9.69 22.62 -5.27
C TYR A 109 9.98 22.67 -6.78
N GLU A 110 9.52 21.68 -7.56
CA GLU A 110 9.71 21.67 -9.01
C GLU A 110 9.01 22.84 -9.71
N ALA A 111 7.79 23.18 -9.28
CA ALA A 111 7.05 24.33 -9.82
C ALA A 111 7.81 25.65 -9.58
N GLU A 112 8.35 25.81 -8.37
CA GLU A 112 9.14 27.01 -8.02
C GLU A 112 10.46 27.07 -8.78
N LYS A 113 11.10 25.91 -9.01
CA LYS A 113 12.29 25.82 -9.85
C LYS A 113 11.99 26.27 -11.29
N ILE A 114 10.85 25.85 -11.85
CA ILE A 114 10.38 26.31 -13.17
C ILE A 114 10.17 27.84 -13.17
N ARG A 115 9.44 28.39 -12.18
CA ARG A 115 9.21 29.85 -12.03
C ARG A 115 10.50 30.67 -11.96
N LYS A 116 11.58 30.09 -11.42
CA LYS A 116 12.88 30.77 -11.33
C LYS A 116 13.63 30.78 -12.66
N MET A 117 13.47 29.74 -13.48
CA MET A 117 14.22 29.59 -14.73
C MET A 117 13.51 30.17 -15.95
N TYR A 118 12.18 30.14 -15.96
CA TYR A 118 11.35 30.56 -17.09
C TYR A 118 10.59 31.83 -16.76
N GLU A 119 10.25 32.61 -17.79
CA GLU A 119 9.29 33.69 -17.62
C GLU A 119 7.88 33.10 -17.48
N THR A 120 7.33 33.15 -16.28
CA THR A 120 6.03 32.56 -15.95
C THR A 120 4.98 33.63 -15.62
N ASP A 121 3.71 33.29 -15.80
CA ASP A 121 2.59 34.09 -15.31
C ASP A 121 1.51 33.20 -14.68
N VAL A 122 0.47 33.83 -14.14
CA VAL A 122 -0.65 33.17 -13.48
C VAL A 122 -1.96 33.51 -14.18
N ARG A 123 -2.76 32.49 -14.48
CA ARG A 123 -4.15 32.68 -14.91
C ARG A 123 -5.10 32.06 -13.91
N PHE A 124 -6.23 32.73 -13.69
CA PHE A 124 -7.29 32.21 -12.83
C PHE A 124 -8.28 31.43 -13.67
N VAL A 125 -8.52 30.18 -13.29
CA VAL A 125 -9.54 29.31 -13.90
C VAL A 125 -10.92 29.81 -13.49
N LYS A 126 -11.11 30.04 -12.18
CA LYS A 126 -12.33 30.61 -11.62
C LYS A 126 -12.04 31.21 -10.24
N LYS A 127 -12.83 32.23 -9.87
CA LYS A 127 -12.76 32.96 -8.59
C LYS A 127 -14.11 32.91 -7.88
N ASP A 128 -14.13 33.39 -6.64
CA ASP A 128 -15.32 33.51 -5.79
C ASP A 128 -16.00 32.16 -5.55
N LEU A 129 -15.18 31.17 -5.21
CA LEU A 129 -15.58 29.79 -4.93
C LEU A 129 -15.63 29.52 -3.42
N THR A 130 -16.49 28.59 -3.03
CA THR A 130 -16.32 27.86 -1.77
C THR A 130 -15.07 26.97 -1.83
N GLU A 131 -14.59 26.52 -0.66
CA GLU A 131 -13.46 25.59 -0.63
C GLU A 131 -13.74 24.27 -1.36
N GLU A 132 -14.94 23.72 -1.18
CA GLU A 132 -15.37 22.45 -1.81
C GLU A 132 -15.40 22.58 -3.33
N GLU A 133 -15.99 23.65 -3.86
CA GLU A 133 -16.00 23.93 -5.29
C GLU A 133 -14.59 24.14 -5.85
N ALA A 134 -13.70 24.81 -5.11
CA ALA A 134 -12.33 25.02 -5.53
C ALA A 134 -11.53 23.71 -5.57
N ILE A 135 -11.74 22.81 -4.60
CA ILE A 135 -11.11 21.49 -4.54
C ILE A 135 -11.56 20.62 -5.71
N GLU A 136 -12.86 20.63 -6.02
CA GLU A 136 -13.41 19.88 -7.16
C GLU A 136 -12.87 20.44 -8.48
N LEU A 137 -12.90 21.76 -8.66
CA LEU A 137 -12.43 22.42 -9.87
C LEU A 137 -10.91 22.25 -10.09
N GLU A 138 -10.09 22.31 -9.03
CA GLU A 138 -8.65 22.01 -9.10
C GLU A 138 -8.42 20.60 -9.68
N SER A 139 -9.21 19.63 -9.23
CA SER A 139 -9.12 18.24 -9.69
C SER A 139 -9.61 18.07 -11.13
N GLN A 140 -10.70 18.75 -11.50
CA GLN A 140 -11.21 18.76 -12.88
C GLN A 140 -10.20 19.36 -13.84
N GLU A 141 -9.56 20.47 -13.46
CA GLU A 141 -8.57 21.15 -14.30
C GLU A 141 -7.31 20.31 -14.49
N MET A 142 -6.78 19.69 -13.42
CA MET A 142 -5.68 18.73 -13.55
C MET A 142 -6.06 17.57 -14.47
N THR A 143 -7.28 17.04 -14.35
CA THR A 143 -7.77 15.95 -15.20
C THR A 143 -7.83 16.37 -16.67
N ARG A 144 -8.35 17.56 -16.95
CA ARG A 144 -8.42 18.15 -18.29
C ARG A 144 -7.02 18.24 -18.90
N ILE A 145 -6.08 18.85 -18.20
CA ILE A 145 -4.69 19.01 -18.65
C ILE A 145 -4.05 17.65 -18.94
N LEU A 146 -4.14 16.70 -18.01
CA LEU A 146 -3.51 15.37 -18.17
C LEU A 146 -4.17 14.51 -19.27
N ASN A 147 -5.43 14.76 -19.62
CA ASN A 147 -6.17 13.97 -20.61
C ASN A 147 -6.21 14.57 -22.01
N GLU A 148 -6.12 15.91 -22.12
CA GLU A 148 -6.33 16.67 -23.35
C GLU A 148 -5.07 17.36 -23.86
N THR A 149 -4.05 17.54 -23.00
CA THR A 149 -2.82 18.27 -23.36
C THR A 149 -1.56 17.41 -23.20
N ASN A 150 -0.45 17.93 -23.70
CA ASN A 150 0.88 17.37 -23.49
C ASN A 150 1.65 18.08 -22.38
N ASP A 151 1.00 18.94 -21.61
CA ASP A 151 1.68 19.72 -20.58
C ASP A 151 2.14 18.80 -19.43
N ARG A 152 3.25 19.16 -18.78
CA ARG A 152 3.85 18.39 -17.69
C ARG A 152 3.56 19.06 -16.35
N LEU A 153 2.52 18.60 -15.66
CA LEU A 153 2.18 19.10 -14.32
C LEU A 153 3.20 18.63 -13.30
N THR A 154 3.57 19.52 -12.37
CA THR A 154 4.46 19.20 -11.24
C THR A 154 3.71 18.92 -9.94
N ASN A 155 2.37 18.86 -9.99
CA ASN A 155 1.52 18.50 -8.88
C ASN A 155 1.82 17.07 -8.41
N GLN A 156 2.32 16.89 -7.18
CA GLN A 156 2.68 15.56 -6.68
C GLN A 156 1.49 14.60 -6.58
N ILE A 157 0.30 15.14 -6.30
CA ILE A 157 -0.94 14.36 -6.22
C ILE A 157 -1.82 14.81 -7.39
N VAL A 158 -2.23 13.84 -8.21
CA VAL A 158 -3.13 14.04 -9.33
C VAL A 158 -4.37 13.15 -9.17
N PRO A 159 -5.50 13.51 -9.79
CA PRO A 159 -6.69 12.67 -9.80
C PRO A 159 -6.38 11.28 -10.37
N LEU A 160 -7.04 10.25 -9.81
CA LEU A 160 -6.94 8.89 -10.33
C LEU A 160 -7.61 8.82 -11.73
N MET A 161 -7.35 7.74 -12.48
CA MET A 161 -7.96 7.48 -13.79
C MET A 161 -7.66 8.53 -14.89
N THR A 162 -6.64 9.34 -14.68
CA THR A 162 -6.07 10.21 -15.73
C THR A 162 -5.29 9.36 -16.74
N LYS A 163 -5.24 9.79 -18.00
CA LYS A 163 -4.50 9.10 -19.08
C LYS A 163 -2.98 9.14 -18.85
N ARG A 164 -2.50 10.15 -18.13
CA ARG A 164 -1.08 10.40 -17.85
C ARG A 164 -0.88 10.61 -16.36
N GLY A 165 0.27 10.18 -15.87
CA GLY A 165 0.68 10.36 -14.47
C GLY A 165 1.04 11.81 -14.14
N ASN A 166 1.55 11.99 -12.92
CA ASN A 166 1.93 13.29 -12.37
C ASN A 166 3.31 13.79 -12.84
N GLY A 167 3.92 13.15 -13.84
CA GLY A 167 5.22 13.52 -14.40
C GLY A 167 6.44 13.14 -13.55
N TYR A 168 6.25 12.49 -12.39
CA TYR A 168 7.35 11.96 -11.56
C TYR A 168 7.75 10.53 -11.95
N ASP A 169 7.14 9.97 -12.99
CA ASP A 169 7.58 8.70 -13.56
C ASP A 169 8.84 8.88 -14.42
N ARG A 170 9.43 7.76 -14.84
CA ARG A 170 10.66 7.75 -15.64
C ARG A 170 10.49 8.55 -16.92
N GLY A 171 11.43 9.44 -17.18
CA GLY A 171 11.47 10.25 -18.38
C GLY A 171 11.48 9.39 -19.66
N PRO A 172 10.76 9.80 -20.71
CA PRO A 172 10.59 9.01 -21.94
C PRO A 172 11.90 8.72 -22.68
N GLY A 173 12.95 9.52 -22.49
CA GLY A 173 14.27 9.29 -23.06
C GLY A 173 15.09 8.24 -22.31
N THR A 174 14.61 7.76 -21.16
CA THR A 174 15.32 6.74 -20.37
C THR A 174 15.19 5.36 -21.01
N PRO A 175 16.30 4.62 -21.23
CA PRO A 175 16.26 3.26 -21.75
C PRO A 175 15.33 2.36 -20.96
N LYS A 176 14.52 1.53 -21.64
CA LYS A 176 13.58 0.61 -20.99
C LYS A 176 14.33 -0.43 -20.15
N LEU A 177 13.67 -0.88 -19.07
CA LEU A 177 14.15 -1.98 -18.24
C LEU A 177 14.23 -3.27 -19.04
N GLN A 178 15.24 -4.08 -18.74
CA GLN A 178 15.49 -5.37 -19.36
C GLN A 178 16.00 -6.33 -18.29
N PHE A 179 15.66 -7.61 -18.46
CA PHE A 179 16.12 -8.69 -17.58
C PHE A 179 17.65 -8.76 -17.54
N GLU A 180 18.19 -8.97 -16.34
CA GLU A 180 19.63 -9.06 -16.07
C GLU A 180 20.45 -7.95 -16.74
N THR A 181 19.90 -6.75 -16.84
CA THR A 181 20.59 -5.60 -17.42
C THR A 181 20.53 -4.46 -16.42
N ALA A 182 21.66 -3.84 -16.13
CA ALA A 182 21.68 -2.68 -15.26
C ALA A 182 20.82 -1.56 -15.86
N PRO A 183 19.88 -1.00 -15.06
CA PRO A 183 19.06 0.11 -15.51
C PRO A 183 19.91 1.39 -15.56
N TYR A 184 19.28 2.48 -15.98
CA TYR A 184 19.87 3.81 -15.93
C TYR A 184 19.34 4.53 -14.70
N LEU A 185 20.19 5.35 -14.09
CA LEU A 185 19.71 6.43 -13.24
C LEU A 185 18.88 7.37 -14.13
N TYR A 186 17.64 7.63 -13.74
CA TYR A 186 16.66 8.26 -14.61
C TYR A 186 16.28 9.66 -14.13
N PRO A 187 16.05 10.61 -15.03
CA PRO A 187 15.27 11.80 -14.73
C PRO A 187 13.78 11.44 -14.69
N SER A 188 13.01 12.15 -13.88
CA SER A 188 11.55 12.21 -14.03
C SER A 188 11.17 12.84 -15.38
N GLU A 189 9.94 12.62 -15.86
CA GLU A 189 9.43 13.33 -17.04
C GLU A 189 9.52 14.86 -16.89
N ILE A 190 9.27 15.37 -15.69
CA ILE A 190 9.42 16.80 -15.36
C ILE A 190 10.87 17.24 -15.55
N GLU A 191 11.82 16.46 -15.01
CA GLU A 191 13.24 16.83 -15.08
C GLU A 191 13.80 16.76 -16.50
N GLU A 192 13.41 15.74 -17.25
CA GLU A 192 13.81 15.61 -18.65
C GLU A 192 13.24 16.77 -19.49
N HIS A 193 11.96 17.11 -19.30
CA HIS A 193 11.27 18.13 -20.10
C HIS A 193 11.69 19.56 -19.76
N TYR A 194 11.67 19.95 -18.49
CA TYR A 194 11.91 21.34 -18.09
C TYR A 194 13.36 21.66 -17.76
N PHE A 195 14.16 20.68 -17.33
CA PHE A 195 15.56 20.92 -16.94
C PHE A 195 16.55 20.32 -17.93
N GLY A 196 16.08 19.56 -18.93
CA GLY A 196 16.94 18.88 -19.90
C GLY A 196 17.85 17.83 -19.24
N THR A 197 17.47 17.34 -18.05
CA THR A 197 18.23 16.33 -17.32
C THR A 197 18.24 15.04 -18.13
N LYS A 198 19.42 14.43 -18.29
CA LYS A 198 19.59 13.22 -19.10
C LYS A 198 19.74 11.99 -18.20
N PRO A 199 19.28 10.81 -18.66
CA PRO A 199 19.58 9.56 -17.99
C PRO A 199 21.08 9.28 -17.98
N ARG A 200 21.54 8.60 -16.93
CA ARG A 200 22.95 8.29 -16.69
C ARG A 200 23.11 6.79 -16.40
N ALA A 201 24.06 6.15 -17.08
CA ALA A 201 24.44 4.78 -16.77
C ALA A 201 25.19 4.69 -15.42
N PHE A 202 25.14 3.53 -14.78
CA PHE A 202 26.02 3.24 -13.64
C PHE A 202 27.48 3.19 -14.08
N ASP A 203 28.39 3.36 -13.12
CA ASP A 203 29.82 3.25 -13.40
C ASP A 203 30.17 1.81 -13.76
N GLU A 204 31.16 1.62 -14.63
CA GLU A 204 31.70 0.30 -14.94
C GLU A 204 32.34 -0.31 -13.69
N VAL A 205 32.05 -1.58 -13.42
CA VAL A 205 32.43 -2.21 -12.15
C VAL A 205 33.91 -2.57 -12.14
N GLU A 206 34.68 -1.86 -11.31
CA GLU A 206 36.06 -2.23 -11.02
C GLU A 206 36.15 -3.05 -9.73
N TYR A 207 36.67 -4.29 -9.82
CA TYR A 207 36.81 -5.18 -8.66
C TYR A 207 37.60 -4.55 -7.50
N ASN A 208 38.63 -3.76 -7.80
CA ASN A 208 39.47 -3.11 -6.78
C ASN A 208 38.70 -2.13 -5.88
N ASN A 209 37.55 -1.64 -6.34
CA ASN A 209 36.67 -0.73 -5.60
C ASN A 209 35.62 -1.49 -4.77
N LEU A 210 35.54 -2.83 -4.86
CA LEU A 210 34.60 -3.67 -4.11
C LEU A 210 35.08 -4.04 -2.69
N LYS A 211 36.23 -3.51 -2.24
CA LYS A 211 36.83 -3.84 -0.93
C LYS A 211 35.90 -3.62 0.27
N ALA A 212 35.08 -2.57 0.24
CA ALA A 212 34.14 -2.22 1.30
C ALA A 212 32.89 -1.52 0.75
N VAL A 213 31.86 -2.30 0.43
CA VAL A 213 30.67 -1.83 -0.29
C VAL A 213 29.49 -1.53 0.63
N VAL A 214 28.55 -0.70 0.17
CA VAL A 214 27.24 -0.50 0.80
C VAL A 214 26.16 -0.75 -0.24
N SER A 215 25.17 -1.56 0.12
CA SER A 215 23.95 -1.74 -0.68
C SER A 215 23.01 -0.54 -0.50
N ILE A 216 22.49 -0.01 -1.61
CA ILE A 216 21.56 1.13 -1.64
C ILE A 216 20.21 0.63 -2.14
N ASP A 217 19.25 0.59 -1.22
CA ASP A 217 17.83 0.27 -1.46
C ASP A 217 17.00 1.55 -1.28
N ARG A 218 16.54 2.19 -2.37
CA ARG A 218 15.83 3.49 -2.27
C ARG A 218 14.43 3.56 -2.87
N ASN A 219 14.02 2.64 -3.72
CA ASN A 219 12.61 2.43 -4.04
C ASN A 219 12.47 1.08 -4.72
N MET A 220 11.76 0.15 -4.10
CA MET A 220 11.44 -1.14 -4.68
C MET A 220 10.03 -1.03 -5.26
N ARG A 221 9.88 -0.64 -6.53
CA ARG A 221 8.60 -0.75 -7.25
C ARG A 221 8.64 -1.99 -8.16
N ASP A 222 7.73 -2.06 -9.12
CA ASP A 222 7.54 -3.20 -10.03
C ASP A 222 8.77 -3.49 -10.92
N GLU A 223 9.82 -2.65 -10.89
CA GLU A 223 11.05 -2.81 -11.66
C GLU A 223 11.86 -4.05 -11.25
N ILE A 224 11.71 -4.51 -10.00
CA ILE A 224 12.40 -5.70 -9.50
C ILE A 224 11.99 -6.94 -10.30
N ASP A 225 10.71 -7.06 -10.64
CA ASP A 225 10.20 -8.20 -11.39
C ASP A 225 10.80 -8.24 -12.79
N ILE A 226 11.01 -7.08 -13.42
CA ILE A 226 11.59 -7.01 -14.77
C ILE A 226 13.10 -7.30 -14.76
N ILE A 227 13.85 -6.69 -13.83
CA ILE A 227 15.32 -6.79 -13.82
C ILE A 227 15.77 -8.17 -13.31
N TYR A 228 15.08 -8.71 -12.30
CA TYR A 228 15.51 -9.90 -11.56
C TYR A 228 14.58 -11.11 -11.74
N ASP A 229 13.54 -11.02 -12.58
CA ASP A 229 12.55 -12.09 -12.79
C ASP A 229 11.91 -12.58 -11.48
N GLY A 230 11.59 -11.63 -10.60
CA GLY A 230 11.02 -11.89 -9.27
C GLY A 230 11.99 -12.54 -8.27
N ASN A 231 13.26 -12.75 -8.63
CA ASN A 231 14.23 -13.49 -7.82
C ASN A 231 15.38 -12.62 -7.29
N LEU A 232 15.08 -11.42 -6.78
CA LEU A 232 16.08 -10.50 -6.22
C LEU A 232 16.93 -11.13 -5.11
N GLU A 233 16.32 -11.96 -4.26
CA GLU A 233 17.00 -12.59 -3.12
C GLU A 233 18.17 -13.47 -3.56
N LYS A 234 18.03 -14.18 -4.70
CA LYS A 234 19.13 -14.95 -5.30
C LYS A 234 20.33 -14.04 -5.61
N TYR A 235 20.13 -12.97 -6.39
CA TYR A 235 21.22 -12.07 -6.79
C TYR A 235 21.89 -11.41 -5.58
N GLN A 236 21.11 -10.99 -4.60
CA GLN A 236 21.65 -10.42 -3.36
C GLN A 236 22.47 -11.43 -2.57
N SER A 237 21.96 -12.66 -2.41
CA SER A 237 22.61 -13.72 -1.64
C SER A 237 23.89 -14.20 -2.30
N GLU A 238 23.88 -14.42 -3.62
CA GLU A 238 25.06 -14.82 -4.40
C GLU A 238 26.12 -13.73 -4.38
N THR A 239 25.74 -12.48 -4.64
CA THR A 239 26.67 -11.34 -4.59
C THR A 239 27.29 -11.19 -3.21
N LYS A 240 26.47 -11.29 -2.16
CA LYS A 240 26.94 -11.21 -0.78
C LYS A 240 27.92 -12.34 -0.44
N ALA A 241 27.57 -13.59 -0.76
CA ALA A 241 28.41 -14.74 -0.50
C ALA A 241 29.76 -14.62 -1.21
N LEU A 242 29.75 -14.21 -2.48
CA LEU A 242 30.95 -13.95 -3.27
C LEU A 242 31.82 -12.84 -2.69
N LEU A 243 31.22 -11.74 -2.26
CA LEU A 243 31.96 -10.64 -1.63
C LEU A 243 32.62 -11.09 -0.33
N GLU A 244 31.86 -11.73 0.57
CA GLU A 244 32.32 -12.17 1.89
C GLU A 244 33.40 -13.27 1.80
N ALA A 245 33.20 -14.27 0.94
CA ALA A 245 34.17 -15.35 0.71
C ALA A 245 35.52 -14.82 0.21
N ASN A 246 35.52 -13.68 -0.49
CA ASN A 246 36.72 -13.04 -1.03
C ASN A 246 37.25 -11.89 -0.16
N GLY A 247 36.85 -11.82 1.11
CA GLY A 247 37.38 -10.88 2.09
C GLY A 247 36.93 -9.43 1.91
N ASN A 248 35.93 -9.18 1.06
CA ASN A 248 35.31 -7.86 0.90
C ASN A 248 34.34 -7.59 2.06
N LYS A 249 34.25 -6.33 2.48
CA LYS A 249 33.40 -5.91 3.60
C LYS A 249 32.08 -5.34 3.09
N ILE A 250 30.98 -5.74 3.71
CA ILE A 250 29.67 -5.12 3.48
C ILE A 250 29.36 -4.21 4.66
N LEU A 251 29.25 -2.92 4.39
CA LEU A 251 29.06 -1.87 5.38
C LEU A 251 27.57 -1.51 5.51
N LYS A 252 27.17 -1.05 6.70
CA LYS A 252 25.79 -0.62 6.98
C LYS A 252 25.51 0.85 6.68
N SER A 253 26.56 1.68 6.62
CA SER A 253 26.42 3.12 6.48
C SER A 253 27.00 3.59 5.16
N LYS A 254 26.16 4.25 4.36
CA LYS A 254 26.49 4.85 3.07
C LYS A 254 27.72 5.77 3.13
N TYR A 255 27.86 6.51 4.23
CA TYR A 255 28.93 7.50 4.42
C TYR A 255 29.98 7.05 5.45
N ALA A 256 30.21 5.74 5.59
CA ALA A 256 31.34 5.26 6.37
C ALA A 256 32.66 5.68 5.72
N LYS A 257 33.64 6.15 6.49
CA LYS A 257 34.96 6.60 5.97
C LYS A 257 35.67 5.55 5.10
N SER A 258 35.44 4.27 5.40
CA SER A 258 36.02 3.14 4.68
C SER A 258 35.26 2.70 3.44
N VAL A 259 34.11 3.30 3.10
CA VAL A 259 33.28 2.88 1.96
C VAL A 259 34.02 3.06 0.64
N THR A 260 34.14 2.04 -0.18
CA THR A 260 34.86 2.12 -1.47
C THR A 260 33.93 2.15 -2.68
N ALA A 261 32.71 1.61 -2.57
CA ALA A 261 31.70 1.70 -3.61
C ALA A 261 30.27 1.61 -3.03
N TRP A 262 29.31 2.13 -3.78
CA TRP A 262 27.88 1.92 -3.55
C TRP A 262 27.30 0.98 -4.59
N VAL A 263 26.48 0.04 -4.15
CA VAL A 263 25.83 -0.94 -5.02
C VAL A 263 24.33 -0.73 -4.94
N TYR A 264 23.75 -0.20 -6.02
CA TYR A 264 22.32 0.07 -6.12
C TYR A 264 21.55 -1.18 -6.48
N ILE A 265 20.35 -1.29 -5.89
CA ILE A 265 19.40 -2.35 -6.13
C ILE A 265 18.19 -1.74 -6.83
N GLY A 266 18.06 -2.03 -8.13
CA GLY A 266 17.05 -1.40 -8.98
C GLY A 266 17.55 -0.08 -9.56
N ASP A 267 16.64 0.79 -9.95
CA ASP A 267 16.94 2.12 -10.45
C ASP A 267 16.72 3.21 -9.38
N ASP A 268 17.18 4.43 -9.68
CA ASP A 268 16.98 5.60 -8.83
C ASP A 268 17.03 6.88 -9.68
N TYR A 269 16.60 8.00 -9.10
CA TYR A 269 16.67 9.31 -9.76
C TYR A 269 18.12 9.79 -9.91
N VAL A 270 18.41 10.46 -11.02
CA VAL A 270 19.70 11.16 -11.22
C VAL A 270 19.94 12.18 -10.10
N THR A 271 18.91 12.93 -9.69
CA THR A 271 19.02 13.94 -8.63
C THR A 271 19.33 13.34 -7.25
N ASN A 272 18.82 12.13 -6.96
CA ASN A 272 19.19 11.39 -5.75
C ASN A 272 20.67 11.00 -5.78
N TYR A 273 21.15 10.51 -6.91
CA TYR A 273 22.57 10.20 -7.12
C TYR A 273 23.45 11.44 -6.93
N GLU A 274 23.08 12.57 -7.55
CA GLU A 274 23.83 13.83 -7.44
C GLU A 274 23.91 14.31 -6.00
N SER A 275 22.77 14.34 -5.29
CA SER A 275 22.71 14.73 -3.88
C SER A 275 23.55 13.80 -2.99
N ASP A 276 23.57 12.51 -3.30
CA ASP A 276 24.38 11.55 -2.57
C ASP A 276 25.88 11.78 -2.81
N GLN A 277 26.29 12.07 -4.05
CA GLN A 277 27.69 12.39 -4.36
C GLN A 277 28.14 13.71 -3.70
N GLU A 278 27.30 14.75 -3.69
CA GLU A 278 27.58 16.00 -2.97
C GLU A 278 27.81 15.74 -1.47
N GLN A 279 26.94 14.94 -0.85
CA GLN A 279 27.10 14.55 0.55
C GLN A 279 28.34 13.69 0.80
N ALA A 280 28.72 12.84 -0.16
CA ALA A 280 29.98 12.09 -0.07
C ALA A 280 31.19 13.02 -0.17
N LEU A 281 31.16 14.01 -1.07
CA LEU A 281 32.23 15.00 -1.16
C LEU A 281 32.36 15.79 0.14
N GLU A 282 31.25 16.21 0.74
CA GLU A 282 31.24 16.94 2.02
C GLU A 282 31.75 16.07 3.19
N LYS A 283 31.25 14.83 3.32
CA LYS A 283 31.50 13.98 4.50
C LYS A 283 32.77 13.13 4.38
N LEU A 284 33.13 12.74 3.17
CA LEU A 284 34.25 11.83 2.87
C LEU A 284 35.40 12.52 2.13
N GLY A 285 35.18 13.70 1.55
CA GLY A 285 36.20 14.42 0.76
C GLY A 285 36.42 13.83 -0.63
N ARG A 286 35.53 12.96 -1.12
CA ARG A 286 35.63 12.31 -2.44
C ARG A 286 34.29 11.78 -2.94
N ASN A 287 34.23 11.57 -4.25
CA ASN A 287 33.15 10.83 -4.88
C ASN A 287 33.27 9.32 -4.59
N VAL A 288 32.14 8.63 -4.62
CA VAL A 288 32.08 7.17 -4.40
C VAL A 288 31.61 6.50 -5.69
N PRO A 289 32.39 5.57 -6.27
CA PRO A 289 31.95 4.75 -7.40
C PRO A 289 30.60 4.10 -7.14
N THR A 290 29.72 4.19 -8.13
CA THR A 290 28.32 3.78 -8.02
C THR A 290 27.99 2.73 -9.06
N TYR A 291 27.75 1.51 -8.58
CA TYR A 291 27.53 0.32 -9.40
C TYR A 291 26.10 -0.19 -9.24
N HIS A 292 25.64 -0.98 -10.20
CA HIS A 292 24.39 -1.72 -10.07
C HIS A 292 24.66 -3.18 -9.61
N LEU A 293 23.73 -3.76 -8.85
CA LEU A 293 23.83 -5.13 -8.32
C LEU A 293 24.12 -6.16 -9.42
N ILE A 294 23.41 -6.08 -10.56
CA ILE A 294 23.59 -7.03 -11.68
C ILE A 294 25.01 -7.03 -12.22
N ASP A 295 25.63 -5.87 -12.40
CA ASP A 295 26.97 -5.80 -12.99
C ASP A 295 28.02 -6.29 -11.99
N VAL A 296 27.83 -5.98 -10.70
CA VAL A 296 28.68 -6.50 -9.62
C VAL A 296 28.56 -8.03 -9.55
N TRP A 297 27.34 -8.55 -9.59
CA TRP A 297 27.06 -9.99 -9.59
C TRP A 297 27.72 -10.70 -10.77
N LYS A 298 27.55 -10.18 -12.00
CA LYS A 298 28.18 -10.73 -13.21
C LYS A 298 29.70 -10.76 -13.09
N LEU A 299 30.32 -9.67 -12.67
CA LEU A 299 31.77 -9.58 -12.50
C LEU A 299 32.28 -10.61 -11.48
N LEU A 300 31.59 -10.76 -10.35
CA LEU A 300 31.99 -11.70 -9.31
C LEU A 300 31.84 -13.16 -9.77
N ARG A 301 30.74 -13.49 -10.48
CA ARG A 301 30.55 -14.82 -11.06
C ARG A 301 31.58 -15.14 -12.14
N GLU A 302 31.90 -14.19 -13.00
CA GLU A 302 32.96 -14.35 -14.01
C GLU A 302 34.31 -14.64 -13.34
N LYS A 303 34.61 -13.95 -12.24
CA LYS A 303 35.91 -14.05 -11.57
C LYS A 303 36.06 -15.28 -10.67
N TYR A 304 35.00 -15.72 -10.01
CA TYR A 304 35.05 -16.75 -8.96
C TYR A 304 34.21 -17.99 -9.25
N GLY A 305 33.44 -17.99 -10.33
CA GLY A 305 32.54 -19.07 -10.68
C GLY A 305 31.18 -18.97 -9.97
N GLU A 306 30.42 -20.06 -10.07
CA GLU A 306 29.13 -20.19 -9.39
C GLU A 306 29.36 -20.51 -7.91
N VAL A 307 28.56 -19.87 -7.06
CA VAL A 307 28.50 -20.23 -5.65
C VAL A 307 27.34 -21.19 -5.47
N ASP A 308 27.65 -22.42 -5.10
CA ASP A 308 26.69 -23.28 -4.42
C ASP A 308 26.42 -22.63 -3.06
N ILE A 309 25.46 -21.70 -3.04
CA ILE A 309 24.81 -21.34 -1.80
C ILE A 309 24.11 -22.63 -1.41
N GLU A 310 24.65 -23.34 -0.41
CA GLU A 310 23.89 -24.37 0.30
C GLU A 310 22.53 -23.74 0.58
N SER A 311 21.52 -24.19 -0.19
CA SER A 311 20.14 -23.84 0.05
C SER A 311 19.98 -24.02 1.55
N LYS A 312 19.67 -22.94 2.29
CA LYS A 312 19.28 -23.06 3.70
C LYS A 312 18.40 -24.29 3.75
N GLU A 313 18.88 -25.35 4.40
CA GLU A 313 18.20 -26.63 4.43
C GLU A 313 16.73 -26.32 4.59
N GLU A 314 15.93 -26.68 3.58
CA GLU A 314 14.48 -26.63 3.70
C GLU A 314 14.23 -27.30 5.03
N ILE A 315 13.83 -26.51 6.03
CA ILE A 315 13.46 -27.06 7.33
C ILE A 315 12.37 -28.04 6.94
N VAL A 316 12.64 -29.33 7.09
CA VAL A 316 11.65 -30.37 6.87
C VAL A 316 10.61 -30.12 7.97
N ILE A 317 9.61 -29.31 7.65
CA ILE A 317 8.44 -29.10 8.49
C ILE A 317 7.63 -30.36 8.25
N ASP A 318 7.65 -31.28 9.21
CA ASP A 318 6.65 -32.34 9.31
C ASP A 318 5.34 -31.69 9.79
N PRO A 319 4.34 -31.44 8.92
CA PRO A 319 3.11 -30.80 9.34
C PRO A 319 2.27 -31.86 10.08
N ILE A 320 2.31 -31.83 11.42
CA ILE A 320 1.50 -32.71 12.29
C ILE A 320 0.06 -32.18 12.37
N HIS A 321 -0.65 -32.06 11.26
CA HIS A 321 -2.05 -31.61 11.28
C HIS A 321 -2.96 -32.60 12.03
N ASN A 322 -3.10 -32.40 13.35
CA ASN A 322 -4.12 -33.02 14.22
C ASN A 322 -5.42 -32.19 14.31
N ARG A 323 -5.54 -31.12 13.50
CA ARG A 323 -6.70 -30.21 13.55
C ARG A 323 -7.87 -30.81 12.75
N VAL A 324 -9.05 -30.86 13.37
CA VAL A 324 -10.25 -31.34 12.68
C VAL A 324 -10.68 -30.39 11.55
N SER A 325 -11.33 -30.93 10.53
CA SER A 325 -11.89 -30.15 9.43
C SER A 325 -12.94 -29.15 9.93
N LEU A 326 -13.15 -28.05 9.20
CA LEU A 326 -14.17 -27.05 9.55
C LEU A 326 -15.57 -27.64 9.71
N LYS A 327 -15.88 -28.68 8.94
CA LYS A 327 -17.17 -29.40 8.98
C LYS A 327 -17.38 -30.16 10.30
N ASP A 328 -16.29 -30.50 10.99
CA ASP A 328 -16.29 -31.32 12.19
C ASP A 328 -16.18 -30.48 13.47
N ILE A 329 -16.14 -29.15 13.35
CA ILE A 329 -16.15 -28.22 14.49
C ILE A 329 -17.53 -28.27 15.16
N LYS A 330 -17.55 -28.53 16.46
CA LYS A 330 -18.77 -28.45 17.27
C LYS A 330 -19.24 -27.01 17.38
N ASN A 331 -20.55 -26.83 17.50
CA ASN A 331 -21.18 -25.53 17.74
C ASN A 331 -20.81 -24.47 16.68
N LEU A 332 -20.44 -24.87 15.44
CA LEU A 332 -19.96 -23.97 14.40
C LEU A 332 -20.92 -22.80 14.10
N ASN A 333 -22.23 -23.04 14.21
CA ASN A 333 -23.28 -22.04 13.98
C ASN A 333 -23.92 -21.50 15.28
N ASP A 334 -23.37 -21.83 16.45
CA ASP A 334 -23.90 -21.43 17.77
C ASP A 334 -22.79 -20.78 18.59
N TRP A 335 -22.59 -19.48 18.34
CA TRP A 335 -21.54 -18.69 19.01
C TRP A 335 -21.64 -18.75 20.53
N SER A 336 -22.85 -18.73 21.11
CA SER A 336 -23.02 -18.74 22.56
C SER A 336 -22.45 -20.02 23.16
N LYS A 337 -22.76 -21.19 22.58
CA LYS A 337 -22.19 -22.46 23.03
C LYS A 337 -20.71 -22.59 22.71
N GLY A 338 -20.29 -22.12 21.53
CA GLY A 338 -18.88 -22.10 21.14
C GLY A 338 -18.01 -21.29 22.11
N PHE A 339 -18.56 -20.17 22.60
CA PHE A 339 -17.93 -19.34 23.62
C PHE A 339 -17.88 -20.06 24.97
N ASP A 340 -19.00 -20.58 25.47
CA ASP A 340 -19.09 -21.22 26.79
C ASP A 340 -18.22 -22.47 26.89
N GLU A 341 -18.20 -23.31 25.86
CA GLU A 341 -17.46 -24.57 25.85
C GLU A 341 -16.00 -24.40 25.43
N GLY A 342 -15.70 -23.47 24.51
CA GLY A 342 -14.38 -23.32 23.93
C GLY A 342 -13.48 -22.29 24.61
N LYS A 343 -14.02 -21.18 25.15
CA LYS A 343 -13.22 -20.13 25.81
C LYS A 343 -12.36 -20.65 26.97
N PRO A 344 -12.83 -21.56 27.86
CA PRO A 344 -12.00 -22.06 28.97
C PRO A 344 -10.71 -22.75 28.49
N TYR A 345 -10.73 -23.37 27.31
CA TYR A 345 -9.54 -23.97 26.71
C TYR A 345 -8.60 -22.90 26.15
N TRP A 346 -9.13 -21.85 25.52
CA TRP A 346 -8.31 -20.71 25.09
C TRP A 346 -7.65 -20.01 26.29
N ASP A 347 -8.38 -19.74 27.39
CA ASP A 347 -7.82 -19.12 28.60
C ASP A 347 -6.67 -19.97 29.20
N LYS A 348 -6.76 -21.30 29.12
CA LYS A 348 -5.68 -22.21 29.54
C LYS A 348 -4.53 -22.18 28.55
N GLY A 349 -4.81 -22.26 27.25
CA GLY A 349 -3.80 -22.23 26.20
C GLY A 349 -3.00 -20.93 26.17
N ASP A 350 -3.65 -19.79 26.40
CA ASP A 350 -2.97 -18.49 26.39
C ASP A 350 -2.04 -18.31 27.60
N ARG A 351 -2.37 -18.94 28.74
CA ARG A 351 -1.46 -19.04 29.89
C ARG A 351 -0.23 -19.89 29.54
N GLU A 352 -0.43 -21.09 29.03
CA GLU A 352 0.68 -21.98 28.60
C GLU A 352 1.57 -21.32 27.54
N ARG A 353 0.98 -20.57 26.58
CA ARG A 353 1.72 -19.80 25.58
C ARG A 353 2.61 -18.72 26.22
N LYS A 354 2.07 -17.99 27.20
CA LYS A 354 2.82 -16.95 27.94
C LYS A 354 3.93 -17.55 28.79
N ASP A 355 3.70 -18.73 29.35
CA ASP A 355 4.67 -19.49 30.14
C ASP A 355 5.73 -20.17 29.26
N GLY A 356 5.53 -20.21 27.93
CA GLY A 356 6.50 -20.71 26.95
C GLY A 356 6.27 -22.16 26.51
N ASN A 357 5.22 -22.83 26.99
CA ASN A 357 4.85 -24.19 26.63
C ASN A 357 4.00 -24.18 25.34
N LEU A 358 4.65 -23.97 24.18
CA LEU A 358 3.98 -23.63 22.93
C LEU A 358 3.16 -24.78 22.34
N GLU A 359 3.67 -26.01 22.39
CA GLU A 359 3.01 -27.21 21.87
C GLU A 359 1.71 -27.49 22.64
N LYS A 360 1.80 -27.44 23.97
CA LYS A 360 0.64 -27.59 24.87
C LYS A 360 -0.38 -26.47 24.68
N ALA A 361 0.08 -25.24 24.41
CA ALA A 361 -0.80 -24.13 24.07
C ALA A 361 -1.57 -24.40 22.77
N ILE A 362 -0.90 -24.90 21.74
CA ILE A 362 -1.52 -25.26 20.45
C ILE A 362 -2.57 -26.35 20.64
N GLU A 363 -2.29 -27.41 21.40
CA GLU A 363 -3.30 -28.46 21.70
C GLU A 363 -4.55 -27.90 22.39
N LEU A 364 -4.38 -26.92 23.29
CA LEU A 364 -5.48 -26.25 23.98
C LEU A 364 -6.25 -25.32 23.05
N PHE A 365 -5.56 -24.67 22.12
CA PHE A 365 -6.21 -23.88 21.07
C PHE A 365 -7.01 -24.78 20.11
N ASP A 366 -6.50 -25.96 19.77
CA ASP A 366 -7.21 -26.95 18.94
C ASP A 366 -8.50 -27.40 19.62
N LYS A 367 -8.47 -27.61 20.94
CA LYS A 367 -9.67 -27.89 21.74
C LYS A 367 -10.64 -26.70 21.78
N ALA A 368 -10.14 -25.47 21.91
CA ALA A 368 -10.98 -24.27 21.88
C ALA A 368 -11.68 -24.14 20.52
N ARG A 369 -10.92 -24.26 19.43
CA ARG A 369 -11.40 -24.25 18.05
C ARG A 369 -12.43 -25.34 17.79
N TYR A 370 -12.14 -26.57 18.22
CA TYR A 370 -13.02 -27.73 18.05
C TYR A 370 -14.38 -27.56 18.72
N ASN A 371 -14.43 -26.92 19.90
CA ASN A 371 -15.68 -26.68 20.61
C ASN A 371 -16.48 -25.47 20.07
N GLY A 372 -15.98 -24.81 19.01
CA GLY A 372 -16.68 -23.72 18.33
C GLY A 372 -16.23 -22.32 18.72
N TYR A 373 -15.14 -22.16 19.47
CA TYR A 373 -14.63 -20.82 19.79
C TYR A 373 -14.06 -20.16 18.54
N ASN A 374 -14.70 -19.08 18.10
CA ASN A 374 -14.38 -18.34 16.86
C ASN A 374 -14.06 -16.85 17.16
N ALA A 375 -13.05 -16.58 17.98
CA ALA A 375 -12.68 -15.20 18.34
C ALA A 375 -11.35 -14.78 17.69
N PRO A 376 -11.17 -13.50 17.32
CA PRO A 376 -9.86 -12.99 16.87
C PRO A 376 -8.72 -13.31 17.83
N ALA A 377 -9.01 -13.35 19.14
CA ALA A 377 -8.05 -13.68 20.18
C ALA A 377 -7.50 -15.12 20.06
N LEU A 378 -8.31 -16.10 19.63
CA LEU A 378 -7.87 -17.47 19.43
C LEU A 378 -6.83 -17.55 18.30
N TYR A 379 -7.17 -17.00 17.14
CA TYR A 379 -6.32 -17.05 15.95
C TYR A 379 -5.01 -16.27 16.14
N ASN A 380 -5.06 -15.13 16.85
CA ASN A 380 -3.84 -14.41 17.23
C ASN A 380 -2.94 -15.25 18.15
N SER A 381 -3.50 -15.91 19.16
CA SER A 381 -2.72 -16.77 20.06
C SER A 381 -2.09 -17.95 19.31
N TYR A 382 -2.79 -18.56 18.35
CA TYR A 382 -2.22 -19.56 17.44
C TYR A 382 -1.05 -19.00 16.62
N ALA A 383 -1.29 -17.90 15.89
CA ALA A 383 -0.29 -17.30 15.02
C ALA A 383 0.99 -16.94 15.79
N MET A 384 0.85 -16.40 17.00
CA MET A 384 1.98 -16.12 17.87
C MET A 384 2.74 -17.39 18.30
N SER A 385 2.04 -18.49 18.60
CA SER A 385 2.68 -19.76 18.96
C SER A 385 3.44 -20.35 17.78
N TYR A 386 2.81 -20.45 16.60
CA TYR A 386 3.45 -20.97 15.38
C TYR A 386 4.63 -20.11 14.95
N ARG A 387 4.48 -18.78 14.97
CA ARG A 387 5.58 -17.85 14.67
C ARG A 387 6.79 -18.06 15.58
N LYS A 388 6.57 -18.32 16.86
CA LYS A 388 7.64 -18.55 17.83
C LYS A 388 8.34 -19.91 17.63
N LEU A 389 7.60 -20.89 17.10
CA LEU A 389 8.13 -22.17 16.61
C LEU A 389 8.73 -22.08 15.19
N LYS A 390 8.60 -20.93 14.52
CA LYS A 390 8.97 -20.69 13.11
C LYS A 390 8.22 -21.57 12.12
N ASP A 391 7.01 -21.96 12.48
CA ASP A 391 6.11 -22.78 11.68
C ASP A 391 5.17 -21.87 10.87
N TYR A 392 5.70 -21.29 9.80
CA TYR A 392 5.01 -20.25 9.05
C TYR A 392 3.83 -20.77 8.23
N ASP A 393 3.88 -22.02 7.77
CA ASP A 393 2.80 -22.64 7.01
C ASP A 393 1.54 -22.77 7.88
N ASN A 394 1.71 -23.19 9.14
CA ASN A 394 0.59 -23.28 10.08
C ASN A 394 0.10 -21.92 10.56
N GLU A 395 1.00 -20.94 10.66
CA GLU A 395 0.63 -19.54 10.90
C GLU A 395 -0.23 -18.98 9.76
N ILE A 396 0.13 -19.21 8.50
CA ILE A 396 -0.64 -18.73 7.35
C ILE A 396 -2.00 -19.45 7.31
N ALA A 397 -2.01 -20.78 7.42
CA ALA A 397 -3.24 -21.57 7.35
C ALA A 397 -4.28 -21.17 8.42
N ILE A 398 -3.84 -20.85 9.65
CA ILE A 398 -4.75 -20.45 10.73
C ILE A 398 -5.24 -19.01 10.57
N LEU A 399 -4.45 -18.13 9.95
CA LEU A 399 -4.85 -16.77 9.63
C LEU A 399 -5.84 -16.75 8.45
N ASP A 400 -5.64 -17.58 7.44
CA ASP A 400 -6.58 -17.75 6.33
C ASP A 400 -7.93 -18.29 6.82
N GLU A 401 -7.91 -19.29 7.72
CA GLU A 401 -9.13 -19.76 8.38
C GLU A 401 -9.83 -18.62 9.14
N ALA A 402 -9.08 -17.81 9.90
CA ALA A 402 -9.63 -16.69 10.64
C ALA A 402 -10.32 -15.68 9.71
N MET A 403 -9.71 -15.39 8.56
CA MET A 403 -10.28 -14.50 7.55
C MET A 403 -11.60 -15.03 7.01
N GLU A 404 -11.70 -16.34 6.72
CA GLU A 404 -12.95 -16.91 6.21
C GLU A 404 -14.04 -17.02 7.28
N ARG A 405 -13.69 -17.47 8.49
CA ARG A 405 -14.68 -17.72 9.57
C ARG A 405 -15.18 -16.44 10.23
N LEU A 406 -14.34 -15.42 10.40
CA LEU A 406 -14.76 -14.14 10.99
C LEU A 406 -15.49 -13.25 9.97
N ARG A 407 -15.20 -13.39 8.66
CA ARG A 407 -15.91 -12.69 7.59
C ARG A 407 -17.38 -13.09 7.46
N LEU A 408 -17.72 -14.32 7.85
CA LEU A 408 -19.11 -14.81 7.84
C LEU A 408 -19.95 -14.26 9.00
N GLU A 409 -19.33 -13.80 10.09
CA GLU A 409 -20.02 -13.17 11.23
C GLU A 409 -20.17 -11.65 11.09
N GLU A 410 -19.24 -10.97 10.39
CA GLU A 410 -19.27 -9.51 10.18
C GLU A 410 -19.86 -9.09 8.82
N ASN A 411 -21.18 -9.21 8.67
CA ASN A 411 -21.92 -8.30 7.78
C ASN A 411 -22.20 -6.98 8.52
N LYS A 412 -21.14 -6.18 8.74
CA LYS A 412 -21.14 -4.73 9.07
C LYS A 412 -19.70 -4.27 9.27
N GLY A 413 -19.27 -3.30 8.44
CA GLY A 413 -17.86 -3.04 8.18
C GLY A 413 -17.09 -2.32 9.28
N ILE A 414 -16.00 -2.95 9.73
CA ILE A 414 -14.86 -2.31 10.42
C ILE A 414 -13.57 -3.05 9.97
N ARG A 415 -13.28 -3.07 8.66
CA ARG A 415 -12.27 -3.99 8.09
C ARG A 415 -10.80 -3.54 8.14
N ILE A 416 -10.46 -2.34 8.64
CA ILE A 416 -9.09 -1.78 8.46
C ILE A 416 -8.42 -1.30 9.76
N LEU A 417 -9.20 -0.98 10.80
CA LEU A 417 -8.67 -0.32 11.99
C LEU A 417 -8.03 -1.27 13.01
N TRP A 418 -8.52 -2.51 13.10
CA TRP A 418 -8.03 -3.50 14.07
C TRP A 418 -6.69 -4.14 13.64
N TRP A 419 -6.48 -4.31 12.34
CA TRP A 419 -5.26 -4.92 11.79
C TRP A 419 -4.01 -4.05 11.96
N LYS A 420 -4.14 -2.72 11.79
CA LYS A 420 -3.02 -1.76 12.00
C LYS A 420 -2.55 -1.69 13.46
N ARG A 421 -3.37 -2.12 14.43
CA ARG A 421 -3.09 -1.95 15.86
C ARG A 421 -2.47 -3.18 16.51
N ALA A 422 -2.70 -4.38 15.97
CA ALA A 422 -2.21 -5.65 16.55
C ALA A 422 -0.83 -6.09 16.03
N TYR A 423 -0.43 -5.75 14.80
CA TYR A 423 0.84 -6.20 14.20
C TYR A 423 1.88 -5.09 14.08
N LYS A 424 2.65 -4.86 15.15
CA LYS A 424 3.99 -4.27 15.05
C LYS A 424 5.03 -5.39 15.10
N SER A 425 5.23 -6.08 13.98
CA SER A 425 6.32 -7.06 13.82
C SER A 425 6.88 -7.01 12.39
N PRO A 426 8.19 -7.28 12.17
CA PRO A 426 8.88 -7.05 10.89
C PRO A 426 8.35 -7.86 9.69
N PHE A 427 7.57 -8.91 9.94
CA PHE A 427 6.98 -9.77 8.90
C PHE A 427 5.88 -9.10 8.05
N SER A 428 5.35 -7.93 8.47
CA SER A 428 4.37 -7.18 7.69
C SER A 428 4.90 -6.68 6.34
N LYS A 429 6.22 -6.61 6.15
CA LYS A 429 6.82 -6.19 4.88
C LYS A 429 6.84 -7.29 3.82
N PHE A 430 6.79 -8.57 4.21
CA PHE A 430 6.92 -9.68 3.29
C PHE A 430 5.58 -10.05 2.62
N LEU A 431 4.48 -10.10 3.37
CA LEU A 431 3.17 -10.49 2.84
C LEU A 431 2.48 -9.40 1.98
N ILE A 432 2.74 -8.12 2.24
CA ILE A 432 2.30 -7.02 1.35
C ILE A 432 2.95 -7.14 -0.04
N SER A 433 4.10 -7.82 -0.13
CA SER A 433 4.81 -8.07 -1.40
C SER A 433 4.20 -9.23 -2.20
N VAL A 434 3.63 -10.24 -1.53
CA VAL A 434 3.08 -11.45 -2.18
C VAL A 434 1.64 -11.23 -2.69
N GLU A 435 0.85 -10.39 -2.02
CA GLU A 435 -0.52 -10.10 -2.47
C GLU A 435 -0.58 -9.15 -3.69
N LYS A 436 0.52 -8.47 -4.01
CA LYS A 436 0.66 -7.65 -5.22
C LYS A 436 1.10 -8.43 -6.46
N SER A 437 1.61 -9.66 -6.30
CA SER A 437 2.22 -10.44 -7.40
C SER A 437 1.39 -11.64 -7.88
N THR A 438 0.15 -11.84 -7.40
CA THR A 438 -0.75 -12.87 -7.97
C THR A 438 -1.70 -12.26 -9.01
N PRO A 439 -1.61 -12.66 -10.30
CA PRO A 439 -2.60 -12.23 -11.29
C PRO A 439 -3.95 -12.88 -10.99
N LYS A 440 -5.01 -12.06 -10.95
CA LYS A 440 -6.40 -12.54 -10.92
C LYS A 440 -6.65 -13.42 -12.14
N LEU A 441 -6.77 -14.73 -11.93
CA LEU A 441 -7.39 -15.65 -12.87
C LEU A 441 -8.82 -15.19 -13.15
N SER A 442 -9.01 -14.65 -14.35
CA SER A 442 -10.31 -14.49 -14.99
C SER A 442 -10.91 -15.88 -15.20
N VAL A 443 -11.91 -16.25 -14.39
CA VAL A 443 -12.78 -17.39 -14.69
C VAL A 443 -13.73 -16.97 -15.81
N MET A 444 -13.46 -17.45 -17.02
CA MET A 444 -14.48 -17.59 -18.06
C MET A 444 -15.33 -18.82 -17.74
N SER A 445 -16.59 -18.60 -17.37
CA SER A 445 -17.76 -19.39 -17.79
C SER A 445 -19.03 -18.66 -17.39
#